data_AF-A0A8J3HHX5-F1
#
_entry.id   AF-A0A8J3HHX5-F1
#
_cell.length_a   1.000
_cell.length_b   1.000
_cell.length_c   1.000
_cell.angle_alpha   90.00
_cell.angle_beta   90.00
_cell.angle_gamma   90.00
#
_symmetry.space_group_name_H-M   'P 1'
#
loop_
_entity.id
_entity.type
_entity.pdbx_description
1 polymer ?
#
loop_
_entity_poly.entity_id
_entity_poly.type
_entity_poly.pdbx_seq_one_letter_code
_entity_poly.pdbx_strand_id
1 'polypeptide(L)'
;MSGDEIPVRHLSWPPGDGTHLDPDTGRDAGRRMFLAGQEVSGLRDGLGARIEAAGGARPWGNDDSGKQIQQNYEQIGPAILAMWRMVGEAMQSMGVNITAAANETTGTDIATSENVDKAGTRHPDIPV
;
A
#
# COMPACT_ATOMS: atom_id res chain seq x y z
N MET A 1 11.24 8.76 -31.20
CA MET A 1 11.60 8.66 -29.77
C MET A 1 10.28 8.43 -29.03
N SER A 2 9.93 7.16 -28.80
CA SER A 2 8.70 6.80 -28.09
C SER A 2 8.87 7.11 -26.61
N GLY A 3 7.98 7.95 -26.08
CA GLY A 3 7.80 8.10 -24.65
C GLY A 3 7.25 6.80 -24.09
N ASP A 4 8.01 6.19 -23.19
CA ASP A 4 7.61 5.00 -22.45
C ASP A 4 6.54 5.44 -21.45
N GLU A 5 5.27 5.25 -21.82
CA GLU A 5 4.14 5.45 -20.91
C GLU A 5 4.29 4.47 -19.75
N ILE A 6 4.46 4.99 -18.53
CA ILE A 6 4.34 4.19 -17.32
C ILE A 6 2.92 3.61 -17.33
N PRO A 7 2.74 2.28 -17.40
CA PRO A 7 1.42 1.69 -17.45
C PRO A 7 0.72 1.95 -16.11
N VAL A 8 -0.16 2.95 -16.09
CA VAL A 8 -1.03 3.23 -14.96
C VAL A 8 -2.01 2.06 -14.89
N ARG A 9 -1.71 1.05 -14.08
CA ARG A 9 -2.65 -0.04 -13.84
C ARG A 9 -3.88 0.58 -13.18
N HIS A 10 -4.99 0.57 -13.89
CA HIS A 10 -6.29 0.94 -13.36
C HIS A 10 -6.56 0.06 -12.13
N LEU A 11 -6.52 0.64 -10.93
CA LEU A 11 -7.00 -0.01 -9.71
C LEU A 11 -8.52 -0.13 -9.85
N SER A 12 -8.99 -1.18 -10.51
CA SER A 12 -10.38 -1.61 -10.35
C SER A 12 -10.51 -2.09 -8.91
N TRP A 13 -11.23 -1.34 -8.10
CA TRP A 13 -11.75 -1.83 -6.83
C TRP A 13 -12.45 -3.20 -7.08
N PRO A 14 -12.34 -4.19 -6.18
CA PRO A 14 -12.95 -5.50 -6.39
C PRO A 14 -14.45 -5.38 -6.72
N PRO A 15 -14.99 -6.23 -7.61
CA PRO A 15 -16.43 -6.37 -7.73
C PRO A 15 -16.99 -6.83 -6.39
N GLY A 16 -17.79 -5.96 -5.79
CA GLY A 16 -18.55 -6.19 -4.56
C GLY A 16 -19.72 -5.22 -4.58
N ASP A 17 -20.87 -5.62 -4.04
CA ASP A 17 -22.12 -4.84 -4.04
C ASP A 17 -22.09 -3.56 -3.17
N GLY A 18 -20.89 -3.17 -2.71
CA GLY A 18 -20.69 -2.08 -1.74
C GLY A 18 -20.90 -2.51 -0.28
N THR A 19 -21.31 -3.76 -0.04
CA THR A 19 -21.57 -4.34 1.29
C THR A 19 -20.82 -5.65 1.56
N HIS A 20 -20.36 -6.35 0.52
CA HIS A 20 -19.59 -7.58 0.63
C HIS A 20 -18.23 -7.44 -0.05
N LEU A 21 -17.16 -7.74 0.70
CA LEU A 21 -15.81 -7.85 0.20
C LEU A 21 -15.56 -9.33 -0.14
N ASP A 22 -15.24 -9.66 -1.40
CA ASP A 22 -14.75 -11.01 -1.72
C ASP A 22 -13.41 -11.24 -0.99
N PRO A 23 -13.33 -12.18 -0.03
CA PRO A 23 -12.14 -12.33 0.80
C PRO A 23 -10.89 -12.70 0.02
N ASP A 24 -11.01 -13.48 -1.05
CA ASP A 24 -9.86 -13.89 -1.86
C ASP A 24 -9.32 -12.74 -2.68
N THR A 25 -10.22 -11.94 -3.28
CA THR A 25 -9.80 -10.69 -3.94
C THR A 25 -9.22 -9.69 -2.93
N GLY A 26 -9.75 -9.61 -1.71
CA GLY A 26 -9.21 -8.78 -0.63
C GLY A 26 -7.79 -9.19 -0.23
N ARG A 27 -7.54 -10.49 0.00
CA ARG A 27 -6.21 -11.02 0.30
C ARG A 27 -5.22 -10.76 -0.82
N ASP A 28 -5.62 -10.99 -2.07
CA ASP A 28 -4.75 -10.76 -3.22
C ASP A 28 -4.42 -9.26 -3.40
N ALA A 29 -5.41 -8.37 -3.23
CA ALA A 29 -5.20 -6.93 -3.24
C ALA A 29 -4.24 -6.47 -2.12
N GLY A 30 -4.44 -6.98 -0.90
CA GLY A 30 -3.56 -6.72 0.25
C GLY A 30 -2.12 -7.17 -0.01
N ARG A 31 -1.93 -8.39 -0.55
CA ARG A 31 -0.62 -8.91 -0.94
C ARG A 31 0.06 -8.04 -1.99
N ARG A 32 -0.66 -7.66 -3.06
CA ARG A 32 -0.12 -6.80 -4.13
C ARG A 32 0.31 -5.43 -3.59
N MET A 33 -0.50 -4.82 -2.73
CA MET A 33 -0.18 -3.54 -2.12
C MET A 33 1.06 -3.63 -1.21
N PHE A 34 1.16 -4.70 -0.41
CA PHE A 34 2.33 -4.95 0.43
C PHE A 34 3.61 -5.12 -0.39
N LEU A 35 3.56 -5.91 -1.48
CA LEU A 35 4.70 -6.11 -2.39
C LEU A 35 5.10 -4.81 -3.09
N ALA A 36 4.14 -4.02 -3.57
CA ALA A 36 4.42 -2.72 -4.15
C ALA A 36 5.08 -1.77 -3.13
N GLY A 37 4.65 -1.80 -1.87
CA GLY A 37 5.31 -1.06 -0.80
C GLY A 37 6.74 -1.50 -0.54
N GLN A 38 7.04 -2.80 -0.62
CA GLN A 38 8.41 -3.31 -0.54
C GLN A 38 9.27 -2.86 -1.72
N GLU A 39 8.73 -2.87 -2.94
CA GLU A 39 9.44 -2.38 -4.13
C GLU A 39 9.78 -0.88 -4.00
N VAL A 40 8.82 -0.07 -3.53
CA VAL A 40 9.02 1.36 -3.29
C VAL A 40 10.10 1.60 -2.22
N SER A 41 10.06 0.85 -1.11
CA SER A 41 11.09 0.91 -0.07
C SER A 41 12.46 0.47 -0.59
N GLY A 42 12.52 -0.60 -1.39
CA GLY A 42 13.74 -1.08 -2.02
C GLY A 42 14.36 -0.05 -2.96
N LEU A 43 13.55 0.65 -3.76
CA LEU A 43 14.02 1.76 -4.59
C LEU A 43 14.51 2.94 -3.74
N ARG A 44 13.85 3.25 -2.62
CA ARG A 44 14.32 4.27 -1.68
C ARG A 44 15.69 3.90 -1.09
N ASP A 45 15.89 2.65 -0.71
CA ASP A 45 17.15 2.21 -0.11
C ASP A 45 18.28 2.04 -1.15
N GLY A 46 17.94 1.80 -2.42
CA GLY A 46 18.89 1.76 -3.53
C GLY A 46 19.15 3.13 -4.16
N LEU A 47 18.19 3.61 -4.96
CA LEU A 47 18.31 4.87 -5.69
C LEU A 47 18.30 6.07 -4.75
N GLY A 48 17.40 6.08 -3.76
CA GLY A 48 17.34 7.18 -2.79
C GLY A 48 18.63 7.33 -1.98
N ALA A 49 19.26 6.24 -1.55
CA ALA A 49 20.55 6.29 -0.86
C ALA A 49 21.68 6.82 -1.75
N ARG A 50 21.67 6.50 -3.05
CA ARG A 50 22.62 7.07 -4.02
C ARG A 50 22.41 8.57 -4.21
N ILE A 51 21.16 9.04 -4.22
CA ILE A 51 20.84 10.47 -4.27
C ILE A 51 21.32 11.18 -3.01
N GLU A 52 21.11 10.58 -1.84
CA GLU A 52 21.56 11.11 -0.54
C GLU A 52 23.10 11.22 -0.47
N ALA A 53 23.80 10.17 -0.90
CA ALA A 53 25.26 10.16 -0.99
C ALA A 53 25.79 11.21 -1.99
N ALA A 54 25.16 11.32 -3.17
CA ALA A 54 25.53 12.33 -4.15
C ALA A 54 25.29 13.75 -3.60
N GLY A 55 24.16 13.99 -2.91
CA GLY A 55 23.88 15.27 -2.27
C GLY A 55 24.93 15.66 -1.22
N GLY A 56 25.37 14.69 -0.41
CA GLY A 56 26.45 14.89 0.55
C GLY A 56 27.81 15.19 -0.09
N ALA A 57 28.06 14.66 -1.30
CA ALA A 57 29.28 14.92 -2.07
C ALA A 57 29.27 16.29 -2.80
N ARG A 58 28.13 16.99 -2.83
CA ARG A 58 27.97 18.34 -3.40
C ARG A 58 28.52 18.48 -4.84
N PRO A 59 27.98 17.73 -5.82
CA PRO A 59 28.53 17.63 -7.18
C PRO A 59 28.37 18.90 -8.03
N TRP A 60 27.70 19.93 -7.52
CA TRP A 60 27.21 21.07 -8.30
C TRP A 60 28.21 22.23 -8.49
N GLY A 61 29.50 22.04 -8.22
CA GLY A 61 30.50 23.09 -8.40
C GLY A 61 30.38 24.24 -7.38
N ASN A 62 31.35 25.16 -7.41
CA ASN A 62 31.49 26.25 -6.41
C ASN A 62 31.10 27.63 -6.94
N ASP A 63 30.59 27.71 -8.17
CA ASP A 63 30.06 28.95 -8.74
C ASP A 63 28.71 29.30 -8.10
N ASP A 64 28.16 30.45 -8.47
CA ASP A 64 26.91 30.93 -7.86
C ASP A 64 25.72 30.02 -8.20
N SER A 65 25.74 29.38 -9.38
CA SER A 65 24.78 28.35 -9.76
C SER A 65 24.87 27.14 -8.82
N GLY A 66 26.08 26.64 -8.56
CA GLY A 66 26.32 25.53 -7.64
C GLY A 66 25.88 25.84 -6.22
N LYS A 67 26.13 27.05 -5.72
CA LYS A 67 25.64 27.50 -4.41
C LYS A 67 24.12 27.55 -4.34
N GLN A 68 23.43 27.99 -5.39
CA GLN A 68 21.97 27.98 -5.42
C GLN A 68 21.41 26.55 -5.43
N ILE A 69 22.03 25.63 -6.18
CA ILE A 69 21.66 24.22 -6.16
C ILE A 69 21.87 23.62 -4.77
N GLN A 70 23.00 23.89 -4.10
CA GLN A 70 23.25 23.48 -2.72
C GLN A 70 22.12 23.91 -1.80
N GLN A 71 21.80 25.22 -1.81
CA GLN A 71 20.80 25.80 -0.93
C GLN A 71 19.42 25.16 -1.14
N ASN A 72 19.02 25.01 -2.40
CA ASN A 72 17.74 24.37 -2.72
C ASN A 72 17.73 22.90 -2.30
N TYR A 73 18.81 22.16 -2.58
CA TYR A 73 18.91 20.75 -2.18
C TYR A 73 18.85 20.58 -0.66
N GLU A 74 19.56 21.40 0.11
CA GLU A 74 19.53 21.35 1.59
C GLU A 74 18.14 21.63 2.16
N GLN A 75 17.35 22.49 1.49
CA GLN A 75 16.00 22.82 1.94
C GLN A 75 14.98 21.71 1.69
N ILE A 76 15.02 21.03 0.53
CA ILE A 76 13.94 20.11 0.12
C ILE A 76 14.38 18.66 -0.07
N GLY A 77 15.65 18.41 -0.40
CA GLY A 77 16.16 17.09 -0.78
C GLY A 77 15.95 16.04 0.32
N PRO A 78 16.41 16.28 1.56
CA PRO A 78 16.20 15.35 2.67
C PRO A 78 14.72 15.09 2.97
N ALA A 79 13.86 16.11 2.86
CA ALA A 79 12.43 15.98 3.10
C ALA A 79 11.75 15.07 2.06
N ILE A 80 12.10 15.21 0.78
CA ILE A 80 11.59 14.34 -0.29
C ILE A 80 12.03 12.89 -0.06
N LEU A 81 13.30 12.68 0.31
CA LEU A 81 13.82 11.34 0.61
C LEU A 81 13.15 10.71 1.83
N ALA A 82 12.80 11.49 2.85
CA ALA A 82 12.03 11.01 4.00
C ALA A 82 10.59 10.65 3.60
N MET A 83 9.93 11.50 2.81
CA MET A 83 8.57 11.23 2.30
C MET A 83 8.50 9.95 1.47
N TRP A 84 9.50 9.69 0.63
CA TRP A 84 9.56 8.45 -0.13
C TRP A 84 9.58 7.21 0.79
N ARG A 85 10.37 7.22 1.86
CA ARG A 85 10.36 6.13 2.85
C ARG A 85 8.97 5.93 3.46
N MET A 86 8.33 7.02 3.88
CA MET A 86 6.99 6.98 4.47
C MET A 86 5.95 6.40 3.50
N VAL A 87 6.04 6.70 2.20
CA VAL A 87 5.12 6.14 1.20
C VAL A 87 5.24 4.61 1.10
N GLY A 88 6.47 4.09 1.05
CA GLY A 88 6.69 2.64 1.01
C GLY A 88 6.16 1.94 2.25
N GLU A 89 6.42 2.50 3.43
CA GLU A 89 5.91 1.99 4.71
C GLU A 89 4.37 2.05 4.80
N ALA A 90 3.77 3.15 4.33
CA ALA A 90 2.32 3.29 4.30
C ALA A 90 1.66 2.25 3.38
N MET A 91 2.24 1.97 2.21
CA MET A 91 1.76 0.93 1.30
C MET A 91 1.84 -0.46 1.93
N GLN A 92 2.95 -0.77 2.61
CA GLN A 92 3.08 -2.04 3.35
C GLN A 92 2.01 -2.16 4.43
N SER A 93 1.81 -1.12 5.24
CA SER A 93 0.77 -1.08 6.28
C SER A 93 -0.64 -1.25 5.69
N MET A 94 -0.96 -0.57 4.59
CA MET A 94 -2.24 -0.74 3.88
C MET A 94 -2.45 -2.18 3.40
N GLY A 95 -1.42 -2.83 2.86
CA GLY A 95 -1.51 -4.23 2.44
C GLY A 95 -1.82 -5.20 3.59
N VAL A 96 -1.22 -4.97 4.76
CA VAL A 96 -1.52 -5.73 6.00
C VAL A 96 -2.97 -5.50 6.43
N ASN A 97 -3.41 -4.24 6.47
CA ASN A 97 -4.74 -3.88 6.94
C ASN A 97 -5.86 -4.41 6.03
N ILE A 98 -5.65 -4.38 4.71
CA ILE A 98 -6.60 -4.94 3.74
C ILE A 98 -6.72 -6.46 3.92
N THR A 99 -5.59 -7.15 4.12
CA THR A 99 -5.57 -8.61 4.35
C THR A 99 -6.27 -8.96 5.67
N ALA A 100 -6.05 -8.18 6.72
CA ALA A 100 -6.72 -8.36 8.01
C ALA A 100 -8.25 -8.19 7.89
N ALA A 101 -8.70 -7.12 7.22
CA ALA A 101 -10.12 -6.88 7.00
C ALA A 101 -10.78 -8.04 6.22
N ALA A 102 -10.15 -8.55 5.16
CA ALA A 102 -10.65 -9.69 4.39
C ALA A 102 -10.79 -10.97 5.25
N ASN A 103 -9.86 -11.20 6.16
CA ASN A 103 -9.91 -12.32 7.09
C ASN A 103 -11.02 -12.17 8.14
N GLU A 104 -11.22 -10.96 8.67
CA GLU A 104 -12.29 -10.67 9.63
C GLU A 104 -13.69 -10.81 9.01
N THR A 105 -13.89 -10.36 7.77
CA THR A 105 -15.15 -10.57 7.03
C THR A 105 -15.43 -12.06 6.87
N THR A 106 -14.44 -12.86 6.47
CA THR A 106 -14.60 -14.33 6.35
C THR A 106 -15.00 -14.96 7.69
N GLY A 107 -14.34 -14.57 8.78
CA GLY A 107 -14.63 -15.11 10.12
C GLY A 107 -16.04 -14.78 10.60
N THR A 108 -16.51 -13.56 10.29
CA THR A 108 -17.87 -13.10 10.63
C THR A 108 -18.93 -13.87 9.84
N ASP A 109 -18.68 -14.12 8.55
CA ASP A 109 -19.61 -14.87 7.69
C ASP A 109 -19.75 -16.33 8.14
N ILE A 110 -18.63 -16.98 8.48
CA ILE A 110 -18.64 -18.37 9.01
C ILE A 110 -19.42 -18.43 10.33
N ALA A 111 -19.14 -17.53 11.28
CA ALA A 111 -19.83 -17.51 12.57
C ALA A 111 -21.33 -17.24 12.42
N THR A 112 -21.72 -16.38 11.47
CA THR A 112 -23.13 -16.10 11.17
C THR A 112 -23.81 -17.30 10.53
N SER A 113 -23.16 -17.97 9.56
CA SER A 113 -23.67 -19.19 8.95
C SER A 113 -23.89 -20.30 9.98
N GLU A 114 -22.90 -20.54 10.86
CA GLU A 114 -23.05 -21.54 11.93
C GLU A 114 -24.20 -21.23 12.89
N ASN A 115 -24.42 -19.95 13.22
CA ASN A 115 -25.51 -19.54 14.10
C ASN A 115 -26.88 -19.69 13.42
N VAL A 116 -26.98 -19.39 12.12
CA VAL A 116 -28.19 -19.62 11.32
C VAL A 116 -28.47 -21.12 11.19
N ASP A 117 -27.46 -21.95 10.93
CA ASP A 117 -27.61 -23.41 10.86
C ASP A 117 -28.07 -24.00 12.21
N LYS A 118 -27.48 -23.54 13.32
CA LYS A 118 -27.89 -23.91 14.69
C LYS A 118 -29.32 -23.44 15.02
N ALA A 119 -29.76 -22.30 14.49
CA ALA A 119 -31.12 -21.79 14.67
C ALA A 119 -32.14 -22.54 13.80
N GLY A 120 -31.79 -22.87 12.55
CA GLY A 120 -32.65 -23.61 11.62
C GLY A 120 -32.80 -25.10 11.98
N THR A 121 -31.78 -25.70 12.59
CA THR A 121 -31.85 -27.07 13.15
C THR A 121 -32.62 -27.15 14.46
N ARG A 122 -32.83 -26.02 15.15
CA ARG A 122 -33.68 -25.93 16.35
C ARG A 122 -35.11 -25.62 15.91
N HIS A 123 -35.83 -26.63 15.40
CA HIS A 123 -37.26 -26.54 15.13
C HIS A 123 -37.98 -26.11 16.42
N PRO A 124 -38.70 -24.98 16.46
CA PRO A 124 -39.53 -24.65 17.60
C PRO A 124 -40.71 -25.64 17.64
N ASP A 125 -40.85 -26.39 18.73
CA ASP A 125 -42.10 -27.06 19.06
C ASP A 125 -43.16 -25.98 19.29
N ILE A 126 -43.90 -25.65 18.24
CA ILE A 126 -45.09 -24.82 18.33
C ILE A 126 -46.22 -25.78 18.71
N PRO A 127 -46.77 -25.72 19.94
CA PRO A 127 -47.93 -26.52 20.28
C PRO A 127 -49.12 -26.04 19.44
N VAL A 128 -49.77 -26.97 18.76
CA VAL A 128 -51.03 -26.79 18.02
C VAL A 128 -52.21 -26.58 18.95
#